data_AF-A0A2E3U983-F1
#
_entry.id   AF-A0A2E3U983-F1
#
_cell.length_a   1.000
_cell.length_b   1.000
_cell.length_c   1.000
_cell.angle_alpha   90.00
_cell.angle_beta   90.00
_cell.angle_gamma   90.00
#
_symmetry.space_group_name_H-M   'P 1'
#
loop_
_entity.id
_entity.type
_entity.pdbx_description
1 polymer ?
#
loop_
_entity_poly.entity_id
_entity_poly.type
_entity_poly.pdbx_seq_one_letter_code
_entity_poly.pdbx_strand_id
1 'polypeptide(L)'
;MKIIKSISALALGGLLSVATPAFADYATGIAAYDAGNYEQALLAFEVDASNGHARAQERLGNMYRTGQGTRPDPVLAIKWLTLAYTNGLRSTLPVLETLRESITEAQLVEGEQLALSWLEDANRIVFADDDTDALYDAQGF
;
A
#
# COMPACT_ATOMS: atom_id res chain seq x y z
N MET A 1 -48.63 -44.73 -17.80
CA MET A 1 -48.40 -43.60 -18.73
C MET A 1 -48.29 -42.32 -17.91
N LYS A 2 -47.11 -41.68 -17.97
CA LYS A 2 -46.74 -40.31 -17.57
C LYS A 2 -46.65 -39.95 -16.07
N ILE A 3 -45.42 -39.61 -15.73
CA ILE A 3 -44.80 -39.18 -14.48
C ILE A 3 -45.00 -37.66 -14.37
N ILE A 4 -45.27 -37.13 -13.18
CA ILE A 4 -44.97 -35.72 -12.88
C ILE A 4 -44.31 -35.67 -11.50
N LYS A 5 -43.00 -35.36 -11.50
CA LYS A 5 -42.18 -35.13 -10.32
C LYS A 5 -42.51 -33.73 -9.79
N SER A 6 -42.90 -33.60 -8.53
CA SER A 6 -43.03 -32.31 -7.85
C SER A 6 -41.95 -32.24 -6.77
N ILE A 7 -40.87 -31.52 -7.06
CA ILE A 7 -39.84 -31.16 -6.10
C ILE A 7 -40.37 -29.96 -5.33
N SER A 8 -40.82 -30.18 -4.10
CA SER A 8 -41.14 -29.09 -3.18
C SER A 8 -39.83 -28.46 -2.71
N ALA A 9 -39.48 -27.34 -3.34
CA ALA A 9 -38.46 -26.43 -2.85
C ALA A 9 -38.95 -25.75 -1.57
N LEU A 10 -38.34 -26.06 -0.44
CA LEU A 10 -38.41 -25.23 0.75
C LEU A 10 -37.03 -25.24 1.41
N ALA A 11 -36.07 -24.57 0.77
CA ALA A 11 -34.82 -24.20 1.42
C ALA A 11 -35.01 -22.79 1.99
N LEU A 12 -35.04 -22.72 3.32
CA LEU A 12 -34.99 -21.51 4.13
C LEU A 12 -33.93 -20.54 3.56
N GLY A 13 -34.38 -19.34 3.18
CA GLY A 13 -33.49 -18.24 2.82
C GLY A 13 -32.67 -17.81 4.02
N GLY A 14 -31.42 -18.22 4.05
CA GLY A 14 -30.48 -17.82 5.08
C GLY A 14 -29.10 -18.34 4.75
N LEU A 15 -28.35 -17.63 3.91
CA LEU A 15 -26.91 -17.83 3.82
C LEU A 15 -26.19 -16.54 3.42
N LEU A 16 -25.53 -16.01 4.44
CA LEU A 16 -24.30 -15.22 4.46
C LEU A 16 -24.24 -13.99 3.54
N SER A 17 -24.37 -12.82 4.15
CA SER A 17 -23.46 -11.73 3.84
C SER A 17 -22.05 -12.31 3.96
N VAL A 18 -21.46 -12.68 2.83
CA VAL A 18 -20.02 -12.87 2.77
C VAL A 18 -19.49 -11.51 3.19
N ALA A 19 -18.93 -11.41 4.40
CA ALA A 19 -18.10 -10.28 4.73
C ALA A 19 -16.97 -10.37 3.70
N THR A 20 -17.09 -9.63 2.61
CA THR A 20 -15.95 -9.35 1.76
C THR A 20 -14.89 -8.92 2.76
N PRO A 21 -13.74 -9.62 2.87
CA PRO A 21 -12.64 -9.03 3.60
C PRO A 21 -12.44 -7.69 2.90
N ALA A 22 -12.83 -6.62 3.58
CA ALA A 22 -12.65 -5.29 3.05
C ALA A 22 -11.15 -5.23 2.85
N PHE A 23 -10.70 -5.29 1.59
CA PHE A 23 -9.38 -4.76 1.25
C PHE A 23 -9.38 -3.41 1.93
N ALA A 24 -8.58 -3.29 3.00
CA ALA A 24 -8.69 -2.21 3.95
C ALA A 24 -8.60 -0.92 3.15
N ASP A 25 -9.74 -0.30 2.91
CA ASP A 25 -9.77 0.90 2.10
C ASP A 25 -9.17 2.01 2.94
N TYR A 26 -8.67 3.04 2.27
CA TYR A 26 -8.08 4.18 2.95
C TYR A 26 -9.02 4.76 4.02
N ALA A 27 -10.33 4.64 3.81
CA ALA A 27 -11.36 5.01 4.78
C ALA A 27 -11.32 4.18 6.07
N THR A 28 -11.08 2.87 5.99
CA THR A 28 -10.88 1.98 7.15
C THR A 28 -9.67 2.41 7.97
N GLY A 29 -8.55 2.72 7.31
CA GLY A 29 -7.37 3.24 7.99
C GLY A 29 -7.63 4.57 8.69
N ILE A 30 -8.36 5.48 8.04
CA ILE A 30 -8.78 6.76 8.65
C ILE A 30 -9.71 6.54 9.84
N ALA A 31 -10.72 5.68 9.72
CA ALA A 31 -11.64 5.38 10.81
C ALA A 31 -10.92 4.78 12.02
N ALA A 32 -9.99 3.85 11.79
CA ALA A 32 -9.16 3.29 12.86
C ALA A 32 -8.24 4.36 13.49
N TYR A 33 -7.64 5.24 12.68
CA TYR A 33 -6.79 6.31 13.15
C TYR A 33 -7.56 7.31 14.03
N ASP A 34 -8.74 7.73 13.58
CA ASP A 34 -9.61 8.66 14.30
C ASP A 34 -10.17 8.04 15.59
N ALA A 35 -10.37 6.72 15.61
CA ALA A 35 -10.73 5.96 16.81
C ALA A 35 -9.55 5.75 17.80
N GLY A 36 -8.32 6.19 17.45
CA GLY A 36 -7.12 5.97 18.25
C GLY A 36 -6.56 4.55 18.18
N ASN A 37 -7.11 3.69 17.31
CA ASN A 37 -6.64 2.32 17.07
C ASN A 37 -5.44 2.34 16.11
N TYR A 38 -4.33 2.96 16.53
CA TYR A 38 -3.22 3.25 15.63
C TYR A 38 -2.56 2.00 15.04
N GLU A 39 -2.48 0.88 15.75
CA GLU A 39 -1.95 -0.37 15.17
C GLU A 39 -2.81 -0.87 14.00
N GLN A 40 -4.13 -0.80 14.15
CA GLN A 40 -5.06 -1.19 13.08
C GLN A 40 -5.01 -0.20 11.91
N ALA A 41 -4.87 1.10 12.21
CA ALA A 41 -4.70 2.12 11.18
C ALA A 41 -3.42 1.90 10.37
N LEU A 42 -2.32 1.54 11.05
CA LEU A 42 -1.03 1.26 10.41
C LEU A 42 -1.17 0.10 9.42
N LEU A 43 -1.72 -1.02 9.87
CA LEU A 43 -1.97 -2.19 9.02
C LEU A 43 -2.88 -1.87 7.83
N ALA A 44 -3.93 -1.08 8.05
CA ALA A 44 -4.84 -0.67 6.98
C ALA A 44 -4.15 0.22 5.94
N PHE A 45 -3.36 1.21 6.39
CA PHE A 45 -2.64 2.09 5.46
C PHE A 45 -1.52 1.36 4.71
N GLU A 46 -0.89 0.32 5.29
CA GLU A 46 0.12 -0.50 4.61
C GLU A 46 -0.39 -1.14 3.32
N VAL A 47 -1.64 -1.62 3.34
CA VAL A 47 -2.28 -2.21 2.16
C VAL A 47 -2.35 -1.18 1.02
N ASP A 48 -2.93 -0.01 1.27
CA ASP A 48 -3.07 1.02 0.23
C ASP A 48 -1.75 1.67 -0.18
N ALA A 49 -0.85 1.89 0.78
CA ALA A 49 0.46 2.48 0.51
C ALA A 49 1.32 1.58 -0.37
N SER A 50 1.21 0.26 -0.20
CA SER A 50 1.87 -0.73 -1.05
C SER A 50 1.37 -0.70 -2.50
N ASN A 51 0.14 -0.24 -2.73
CA ASN A 51 -0.46 -0.04 -4.06
C ASN A 51 -0.17 1.34 -4.67
N GLY A 52 0.72 2.14 -4.07
CA GLY A 52 1.08 3.46 -4.58
C GLY A 52 0.12 4.59 -4.16
N HIS A 53 -0.83 4.34 -3.25
CA HIS A 53 -1.79 5.37 -2.84
C HIS A 53 -1.10 6.48 -2.03
N ALA A 54 -0.89 7.63 -2.66
CA ALA A 54 -0.05 8.71 -2.12
C ALA A 54 -0.47 9.20 -0.73
N ARG A 55 -1.78 9.31 -0.44
CA ARG A 55 -2.24 9.71 0.91
C ARG A 55 -2.03 8.63 1.96
N ALA A 56 -2.09 7.35 1.58
CA ALA A 56 -1.83 6.26 2.53
C ALA A 56 -0.34 6.21 2.88
N GLN A 57 0.52 6.43 1.87
CA GLN A 57 1.97 6.59 2.06
C GLN A 57 2.28 7.77 2.99
N GLU A 58 1.62 8.92 2.83
CA GLU A 58 1.79 10.06 3.75
C GLU A 58 1.35 9.70 5.18
N ARG A 59 0.23 8.99 5.35
CA ARG A 59 -0.25 8.56 6.67
C ARG A 59 0.75 7.63 7.34
N LEU A 60 1.24 6.61 6.64
CA LEU A 60 2.28 5.73 7.18
C LEU A 60 3.55 6.49 7.53
N GLY A 61 4.02 7.36 6.64
CA GLY A 61 5.21 8.16 6.89
C GLY A 61 5.09 8.99 8.17
N ASN A 62 3.92 9.60 8.41
CA ASN A 62 3.66 10.32 9.65
C ASN A 62 3.54 9.41 10.89
N MET A 63 2.96 8.23 10.76
CA MET A 63 2.86 7.27 11.86
C MET A 63 4.23 6.74 12.27
N TYR A 64 5.11 6.43 11.31
CA TYR A 64 6.50 6.09 11.58
C TYR A 64 7.29 7.27 12.14
N ARG A 65 7.04 8.51 11.69
CA ARG A 65 7.69 9.72 12.24
C ARG A 65 7.34 9.95 13.71
N THR A 66 6.09 9.69 14.08
CA THR A 66 5.54 10.01 15.42
C THR A 66 5.50 8.81 16.37
N GLY A 67 5.64 7.59 15.86
CA GLY A 67 5.47 6.36 16.65
C GLY A 67 4.00 6.08 16.99
N GLN A 68 3.06 6.42 16.11
CA GLN A 68 1.65 6.06 16.31
C GLN A 68 1.42 4.62 15.85
N GLY A 69 1.03 3.74 16.78
CA GLY A 69 0.79 2.32 16.48
C GLY A 69 2.06 1.53 16.16
N THR A 70 3.23 2.13 16.40
CA THR A 70 4.55 1.52 16.21
C THR A 70 5.60 2.32 17.00
N ARG A 71 6.86 1.89 16.98
CA ARG A 71 7.97 2.70 17.47
C ARG A 71 8.37 3.73 16.41
N PRO A 72 8.79 4.96 16.78
CA PRO A 72 9.30 5.91 15.80
C PRO A 72 10.43 5.30 14.96
N ASP A 73 10.31 5.46 13.66
CA ASP A 73 11.27 5.00 12.66
C ASP A 73 11.45 6.09 11.59
N PRO A 74 12.47 6.97 11.74
CA PRO A 74 12.71 8.04 10.79
C PRO A 74 13.10 7.55 9.40
N VAL A 75 13.69 6.35 9.28
CA VAL A 75 14.10 5.76 8.00
C VAL A 75 12.85 5.38 7.20
N LEU A 76 11.92 4.65 7.82
CA LEU A 76 10.64 4.32 7.20
C LEU A 76 9.78 5.57 6.95
N ALA A 77 9.86 6.57 7.82
CA ALA A 77 9.17 7.84 7.60
C ALA A 77 9.68 8.54 6.32
N ILE A 78 10.99 8.66 6.12
CA ILE A 78 11.58 9.22 4.89
C ILE A 78 11.13 8.42 3.67
N LYS A 79 11.20 7.08 3.74
CA LYS A 79 10.78 6.20 2.65
C LYS A 79 9.37 6.52 2.20
N TRP A 80 8.40 6.42 3.11
CA TRP A 80 6.98 6.55 2.77
C TRP A 80 6.59 7.98 2.36
N LEU A 81 7.14 9.01 3.03
CA LEU A 81 6.89 10.40 2.65
C LEU A 81 7.47 10.73 1.27
N THR A 82 8.64 10.16 0.93
CA THR A 82 9.26 10.33 -0.39
C THR A 82 8.39 9.70 -1.48
N LEU A 83 7.89 8.48 -1.24
CA LEU A 83 6.95 7.82 -2.15
C LEU A 83 5.66 8.62 -2.32
N ALA A 84 5.10 9.17 -1.24
CA ALA A 84 3.90 10.01 -1.31
C ALA A 84 4.13 11.23 -2.21
N TYR A 85 5.27 11.91 -2.06
CA TYR A 85 5.66 13.04 -2.89
C TYR A 85 5.80 12.65 -4.37
N THR A 86 6.50 11.53 -4.64
CA THR A 86 6.70 10.99 -6.00
C THR A 86 5.39 10.60 -6.67
N ASN A 87 4.43 10.05 -5.91
CA ASN A 87 3.08 9.72 -6.38
C ASN A 87 2.14 10.93 -6.47
N GLY A 88 2.68 12.16 -6.44
CA GLY A 88 1.96 13.39 -6.76
C GLY A 88 1.45 14.18 -5.56
N LEU A 89 1.63 13.71 -4.32
CA LEU A 89 1.25 14.45 -3.11
C LEU A 89 2.34 15.48 -2.75
N ARG A 90 2.45 16.52 -3.57
CA ARG A 90 3.48 17.57 -3.42
C ARG A 90 3.39 18.33 -2.10
N SER A 91 2.22 18.36 -1.46
CA SER A 91 2.00 18.95 -0.14
C SER A 91 2.82 18.30 0.97
N THR A 92 3.36 17.10 0.75
CA THR A 92 4.25 16.41 1.70
C THR A 92 5.65 17.04 1.77
N LEU A 93 6.06 17.85 0.79
CA LEU A 93 7.42 18.40 0.71
C LEU A 93 7.88 19.14 1.98
N PRO A 94 7.09 20.05 2.59
CA PRO A 94 7.53 20.72 3.83
C PRO A 94 7.76 19.74 4.99
N VAL A 95 6.98 18.65 5.05
CA VAL A 95 7.14 17.60 6.06
C VAL A 95 8.43 16.82 5.83
N LEU A 96 8.74 16.51 4.57
CA LEU A 96 10.00 15.87 4.18
C LEU A 96 11.21 16.73 4.53
N GLU A 97 11.19 18.01 4.18
CA GLU A 97 12.28 18.95 4.47
C GLU A 97 12.54 19.05 5.97
N THR A 98 11.48 19.25 6.75
CA THR A 98 11.57 19.28 8.22
C THR A 98 12.15 17.99 8.79
N LEU A 99 11.73 16.82 8.27
CA LEU A 99 12.23 15.54 8.73
C LEU A 99 13.71 15.35 8.38
N ARG A 100 14.11 15.69 7.14
CA ARG A 100 15.50 15.62 6.67
C ARG A 100 16.46 16.42 7.52
N GLU A 101 16.03 17.60 8.00
CA GLU A 101 16.83 18.44 8.89
C GLU A 101 16.98 17.89 10.31
N SER A 102 16.08 16.98 10.72
CA SER A 102 16.01 16.47 12.10
C SER A 102 16.71 15.13 12.32
N ILE A 103 17.15 14.45 11.26
CA ILE A 103 17.68 13.08 11.29
C ILE A 103 19.14 13.05 10.86
N THR A 104 19.82 11.92 11.10
CA THR A 104 21.20 11.76 10.63
C THR A 104 21.27 11.56 9.12
N GLU A 105 22.39 11.93 8.51
CA GLU A 105 22.65 11.68 7.09
C GLU A 105 22.53 10.18 6.75
N ALA A 106 23.02 9.30 7.63
CA ALA A 106 22.90 7.86 7.44
C ALA A 106 21.43 7.40 7.36
N GLN A 107 20.57 7.87 8.27
CA GLN A 107 19.14 7.54 8.25
C GLN A 107 18.43 8.12 7.04
N LEU A 108 18.81 9.33 6.61
CA LEU A 108 18.27 9.96 5.42
C LEU A 108 18.59 9.13 4.17
N VAL A 109 19.87 8.82 3.97
CA VAL A 109 20.34 8.05 2.82
C VAL A 109 19.69 6.68 2.79
N GLU A 110 19.59 6.00 3.93
CA GLU A 110 18.91 4.70 4.02
C GLU A 110 17.43 4.80 3.63
N GLY A 111 16.69 5.79 4.14
CA GLY A 111 15.28 5.97 3.82
C GLY A 111 15.04 6.30 2.34
N GLU A 112 15.90 7.13 1.74
CA GLU A 112 15.83 7.48 0.31
C GLU A 112 16.19 6.29 -0.58
N GLN A 113 17.18 5.49 -0.19
CA GLN A 113 17.53 4.25 -0.88
C GLN A 113 16.36 3.26 -0.88
N LEU A 114 15.67 3.11 0.25
CA LEU A 114 14.48 2.26 0.33
C LEU A 114 13.33 2.76 -0.56
N ALA A 115 13.16 4.07 -0.70
CA ALA A 115 12.17 4.65 -1.61
C ALA A 115 12.56 4.40 -3.07
N LEU A 116 13.83 4.59 -3.42
CA LEU A 116 14.35 4.35 -4.76
C LEU A 116 14.19 2.89 -5.17
N SER A 117 14.63 1.95 -4.33
CA SER A 117 14.47 0.52 -4.56
C SER A 117 13.01 0.13 -4.80
N TRP A 118 12.08 0.70 -4.03
CA TRP A 118 10.65 0.44 -4.24
C TRP A 118 10.16 0.93 -5.62
N LEU A 119 10.60 2.12 -6.05
CA LEU A 119 10.24 2.68 -7.36
C LEU A 119 10.83 1.85 -8.50
N GLU A 120 12.06 1.38 -8.36
CA GLU A 120 12.72 0.50 -9.33
C GLU A 120 11.99 -0.84 -9.47
N ASP A 121 11.61 -1.46 -8.35
CA ASP A 121 10.87 -2.71 -8.35
C ASP A 121 9.46 -2.54 -8.95
N ALA A 122 8.75 -1.46 -8.61
CA ALA A 122 7.48 -1.12 -9.22
C ALA A 122 7.60 -0.93 -10.74
N ASN A 123 8.68 -0.29 -11.19
CA ASN A 123 8.96 -0.09 -12.61
C ASN A 123 9.34 -1.41 -13.31
N ARG A 124 10.12 -2.28 -12.64
CA ARG A 124 10.50 -3.59 -13.17
C ARG A 124 9.29 -4.45 -13.47
N ILE A 125 8.27 -4.46 -12.60
CA ILE A 125 7.03 -5.24 -12.83
C ILE A 125 6.30 -4.79 -14.11
N VAL A 126 6.32 -3.49 -14.42
CA VAL A 126 5.67 -2.96 -15.62
C VAL A 126 6.38 -3.41 -16.92
N PHE A 127 7.70 -3.63 -16.87
CA PHE A 127 8.50 -4.00 -18.05
C PHE A 127 8.89 -5.48 -18.11
N ALA A 128 8.69 -6.25 -17.03
CA ALA A 128 9.00 -7.68 -16.99
C ALA A 128 7.94 -8.57 -17.69
N ASP A 129 6.74 -8.05 -17.93
CA ASP A 129 5.70 -8.71 -18.74
C ASP A 129 5.89 -8.48 -20.26
N ASP A 130 6.82 -7.59 -20.65
CA ASP A 130 7.18 -7.36 -22.05
C ASP A 130 8.41 -8.23 -22.38
N ASP A 131 8.15 -9.52 -22.69
CA ASP A 131 9.09 -10.52 -23.22
C ASP A 131 9.87 -9.99 -24.45
N THR A 132 10.78 -9.05 -24.25
CA THR A 132 11.69 -8.54 -25.29
C THR A 132 13.06 -9.22 -25.24
N ASP A 133 13.34 -9.99 -24.19
CA ASP A 133 14.51 -10.88 -24.13
C ASP A 133 14.42 -12.01 -25.18
N ALA A 134 13.23 -12.30 -25.74
CA ALA A 134 13.06 -13.29 -26.81
C ALA A 134 13.41 -12.77 -28.23
N LEU A 135 13.65 -11.46 -28.42
CA LEU A 135 13.83 -10.87 -29.76
C LEU A 135 15.29 -10.55 -30.13
N TYR A 136 16.23 -10.60 -29.19
CA TYR A 136 17.64 -10.33 -29.47
C TYR A 136 18.48 -11.58 -29.83
N ASP A 137 18.00 -12.79 -29.53
CA ASP A 137 18.70 -14.04 -29.86
C ASP A 137 18.41 -14.58 -31.28
N ALA A 138 17.51 -13.94 -32.05
CA ALA A 138 17.05 -14.43 -33.36
C ALA A 138 17.67 -13.73 -34.59
N GLN A 139 18.58 -12.76 -34.43
CA GLN A 139 19.25 -12.09 -35.57
C GLN A 139 20.74 -12.43 -35.70
N GLY A 140 21.11 -13.66 -35.33
CA GLY A 140 22.32 -14.29 -35.86
C GLY A 140 22.06 -14.89 -37.24
N PHE A 141 22.17 -14.08 -38.29
CA PHE A 141 22.39 -14.53 -39.67
C PHE A 141 23.45 -13.67 -40.34
#